data_AF-A0A925B712-F1
#
_entry.id   AF-A0A925B712-F1
#
_cell.length_a   1.000
_cell.length_b   1.000
_cell.length_c   1.000
_cell.angle_alpha   90.00
_cell.angle_beta   90.00
_cell.angle_gamma   90.00
#
_symmetry.space_group_name_H-M   'P 1'
#
loop_
_entity.id
_entity.type
_entity.pdbx_description
1 polymer ?
#
loop_
_entity_poly.entity_id
_entity_poly.type
_entity_poly.pdbx_seq_one_letter_code
_entity_poly.pdbx_strand_id
1 'polypeptide(L)'
;MSRRTQLLRPAIALSDRQVTIARRMRRAGAEPAAIADAMALPIEEIEKALVQMRSARPETTRGTLNVTLAAHRLIMRERVGDEPIWQTMDRMMDELLRLRAAAAPRRRAVADDAQDDLPLLGKSSGNAGA
;
A
#
# COMPACT_ATOMS: atom_id res chain seq x y z
N MET A 1 -18.42 -1.38 -17.14
CA MET A 1 -18.68 -1.24 -15.69
C MET A 1 -20.13 -1.61 -15.41
N SER A 2 -20.44 -2.25 -14.28
CA SER A 2 -21.82 -2.58 -13.91
C SER A 2 -22.62 -1.31 -13.57
N ARG A 3 -23.87 -1.20 -14.06
CA ARG A 3 -24.83 -0.12 -13.76
C ARG A 3 -24.98 0.12 -12.25
N ARG A 4 -24.95 -0.96 -11.46
CA ARG A 4 -25.08 -0.93 -10.00
C ARG A 4 -23.92 -0.19 -9.32
N THR A 5 -22.73 -0.20 -9.93
CA THR A 5 -21.53 0.51 -9.45
C THR A 5 -21.54 1.99 -9.81
N GLN A 6 -22.25 2.41 -10.86
CA GLN A 6 -22.41 3.82 -11.21
C GLN A 6 -23.34 4.55 -10.23
N LEU A 7 -24.40 3.90 -9.74
CA LEU A 7 -25.39 4.48 -8.83
C LEU A 7 -24.84 4.84 -7.43
N LEU A 8 -23.72 4.24 -7.01
CA LEU A 8 -23.10 4.49 -5.71
C LEU A 8 -22.07 5.62 -5.75
N ARG A 9 -21.88 6.29 -6.88
CA ARG A 9 -20.90 7.36 -7.02
C ARG A 9 -21.51 8.69 -6.56
N PRO A 10 -20.71 9.57 -5.94
CA PRO A 10 -21.12 10.97 -5.75
C PRO A 10 -21.61 11.53 -7.08
N ALA A 11 -22.67 12.32 -7.07
CA ALA A 11 -23.07 13.06 -8.25
C ALA A 11 -21.90 13.98 -8.64
N ILE A 12 -21.37 13.76 -9.84
CA ILE A 12 -20.32 14.59 -10.43
C ILE A 12 -20.99 15.40 -11.51
N ALA A 13 -20.87 16.72 -11.47
CA ALA A 13 -21.39 17.64 -12.47
C ALA A 13 -20.51 17.66 -13.74
N LEU A 14 -19.90 16.53 -14.08
CA LEU A 14 -19.01 16.35 -15.24
C LEU A 14 -19.55 15.24 -16.14
N SER A 15 -19.48 15.49 -17.44
CA SER A 15 -19.73 14.44 -18.44
C SER A 15 -18.68 13.33 -18.37
N ASP A 16 -19.05 12.13 -18.82
CA ASP A 16 -18.12 10.99 -18.91
C ASP A 16 -16.84 11.31 -19.70
N ARG A 17 -16.97 12.17 -20.72
CA ARG A 17 -15.84 12.65 -21.53
C ARG A 17 -14.89 13.52 -20.71
N GLN A 18 -15.43 14.47 -19.94
CA GLN A 18 -14.63 15.33 -19.04
C GLN A 18 -13.93 14.51 -17.97
N VAL A 19 -14.63 13.56 -17.33
CA VAL A 19 -14.04 12.65 -16.34
C VAL A 19 -12.88 11.84 -16.96
N THR A 20 -13.03 11.37 -18.19
CA THR A 20 -11.99 10.61 -18.88
C THR A 20 -10.74 11.45 -19.16
N ILE A 21 -10.94 12.71 -19.58
CA ILE A 21 -9.85 13.67 -19.85
C ILE A 21 -9.12 14.03 -18.55
N ALA A 22 -9.85 14.41 -17.49
CA ALA A 22 -9.27 14.74 -16.18
C ALA A 22 -8.41 13.58 -15.64
N ARG A 23 -8.92 12.35 -15.72
CA ARG A 23 -8.18 11.15 -15.29
C ARG A 23 -6.95 10.88 -16.15
N ARG A 24 -6.98 11.20 -17.44
CA ARG A 24 -5.81 11.08 -18.33
C ARG A 24 -4.73 12.08 -17.90
N MET A 25 -5.10 13.33 -17.63
CA MET A 25 -4.18 14.37 -17.17
C MET A 25 -3.56 14.02 -15.81
N ARG A 26 -4.36 13.50 -14.87
CA ARG A 26 -3.85 13.03 -13.58
C ARG A 26 -2.85 11.88 -13.72
N ARG A 27 -3.09 10.93 -14.62
CA ARG A 27 -2.11 9.85 -14.91
C ARG A 27 -0.83 10.35 -15.55
N ALA A 28 -0.87 11.50 -16.25
CA ALA A 28 0.30 12.15 -16.81
C ALA A 28 1.06 13.02 -15.77
N GLY A 29 0.63 13.03 -14.51
CA GLY A 29 1.30 13.72 -13.40
C GLY A 29 0.76 15.12 -13.10
N ALA A 30 -0.33 15.56 -13.73
CA ALA A 30 -0.92 16.86 -13.41
C ALA A 30 -1.61 16.83 -12.03
N GLU A 31 -1.45 17.91 -11.26
CA GLU A 31 -2.16 18.12 -10.00
C GLU A 31 -3.62 18.56 -10.21
N PRO A 32 -4.55 18.24 -9.28
CA PRO A 32 -5.97 18.56 -9.43
C PRO A 32 -6.25 20.03 -9.79
N ALA A 33 -5.54 20.97 -9.16
CA ALA A 33 -5.67 22.40 -9.46
C ALA A 33 -5.27 22.73 -10.91
N ALA A 34 -4.13 22.21 -11.39
CA ALA A 34 -3.69 22.41 -12.77
C ALA A 34 -4.65 21.78 -13.80
N ILE A 35 -5.33 20.69 -13.44
CA ILE A 35 -6.36 20.06 -14.27
C ILE A 35 -7.62 20.93 -14.31
N ALA A 36 -8.03 21.49 -13.17
CA ALA A 36 -9.17 22.39 -13.06
C ALA A 36 -8.97 23.63 -13.95
N ASP A 37 -7.79 24.25 -13.86
CA ASP A 37 -7.40 25.40 -14.69
C ASP A 37 -7.39 25.05 -16.18
N ALA A 38 -6.74 23.94 -16.56
CA ALA A 38 -6.63 23.52 -17.95
C ALA A 38 -7.99 23.15 -18.58
N MET A 39 -8.96 22.73 -17.77
CA MET A 39 -10.30 22.36 -18.25
C MET A 39 -11.33 23.46 -18.02
N ALA A 40 -10.97 24.57 -17.38
CA ALA A 40 -11.88 25.61 -16.91
C ALA A 40 -13.08 25.04 -16.12
N LEU A 41 -12.80 24.12 -15.20
CA LEU A 41 -13.81 23.44 -14.37
C LEU A 41 -13.56 23.69 -12.87
N PRO A 42 -14.60 23.64 -12.02
CA PRO A 42 -14.42 23.74 -10.58
C PRO A 42 -13.50 22.64 -10.04
N ILE A 43 -12.57 23.01 -9.15
CA ILE A 43 -11.61 22.08 -8.55
C ILE A 43 -12.30 20.94 -7.79
N GLU A 44 -13.42 21.23 -7.12
CA GLU A 44 -14.18 20.25 -6.34
C GLU A 44 -14.75 19.14 -7.24
N GLU A 45 -15.17 19.48 -8.46
CA GLU A 45 -15.69 18.51 -9.43
C GLU A 45 -14.56 17.66 -10.04
N ILE A 46 -13.39 18.25 -10.24
CA ILE A 46 -12.18 17.52 -10.62
C ILE A 46 -11.80 16.55 -9.51
N GLU A 47 -11.72 16.99 -8.26
CA GLU A 47 -11.40 16.12 -7.12
C GLU A 47 -12.37 14.94 -7.01
N LYS A 48 -13.69 15.18 -7.08
CA LYS A 48 -14.70 14.11 -7.12
C LYS A 48 -14.44 13.09 -8.25
N ALA A 49 -14.06 13.56 -9.44
CA ALA A 49 -13.75 12.69 -10.57
C ALA A 49 -12.49 11.85 -10.38
N LEU A 50 -11.52 12.37 -9.62
CA LEU A 50 -10.21 11.75 -9.36
C LEU A 50 -10.20 10.83 -8.14
N VAL A 51 -11.07 11.02 -7.13
CA VAL A 51 -11.13 10.22 -5.89
C VAL A 51 -11.20 8.71 -6.16
N GLN A 52 -11.89 8.29 -7.22
CA GLN A 52 -12.06 6.87 -7.58
C GLN A 52 -10.96 6.32 -8.49
N MET A 53 -9.94 7.12 -8.80
CA MET A 53 -8.79 6.61 -9.54
C MET A 53 -8.08 5.53 -8.71
N ARG A 54 -7.86 4.39 -9.34
CA ARG A 54 -6.94 3.37 -8.83
C ARG A 54 -5.54 3.80 -9.23
N SER A 55 -4.76 4.29 -8.28
CA SER A 55 -3.33 4.52 -8.45
C SER A 55 -2.61 3.17 -8.34
N ALA A 56 -1.67 2.90 -9.25
CA ALA A 56 -0.88 1.67 -9.20
C ALA A 56 -0.01 1.56 -7.93
N ARG A 57 0.31 2.72 -7.33
CA ARG A 57 0.98 2.85 -6.04
C ARG A 57 0.15 3.81 -5.18
N PRO A 58 -0.73 3.33 -4.30
CA PRO A 58 -1.41 4.20 -3.35
C PRO A 58 -0.37 4.83 -2.41
N GLU A 59 -0.54 6.11 -2.09
CA GLU A 59 0.28 6.78 -1.07
C GLU A 59 0.16 6.05 0.28
N THR A 60 1.25 5.96 1.03
CA THR A 60 1.34 5.26 2.31
C THR A 60 0.53 5.91 3.44
N THR A 61 0.08 7.15 3.22
CA THR A 61 -0.82 7.91 4.10
C THR A 61 -2.30 7.68 3.77
N ARG A 62 -2.61 6.90 2.73
CA ARG A 62 -3.99 6.64 2.31
C ARG A 62 -4.64 5.68 3.31
N GLY A 63 -5.40 6.22 4.26
CA GLY A 63 -6.18 5.47 5.26
C GLY A 63 -7.35 4.62 4.72
N THR A 64 -7.38 4.35 3.42
CA THR A 64 -8.44 3.53 2.78
C THR A 64 -7.81 2.44 1.90
N LEU A 65 -7.92 1.19 2.35
CA LEU A 65 -7.50 0.00 1.60
C LEU A 65 -8.68 -0.53 0.78
N ASN A 66 -8.49 -0.69 -0.53
CA ASN A 66 -9.47 -1.40 -1.36
C ASN A 66 -9.37 -2.90 -1.10
N VAL A 67 -10.45 -3.49 -0.58
CA VAL A 67 -10.53 -4.94 -0.31
C VAL A 67 -11.65 -5.59 -1.11
N THR A 68 -11.63 -6.92 -1.23
CA THR A 68 -12.73 -7.66 -1.83
C THR A 68 -13.95 -7.65 -0.90
N LEU A 69 -15.16 -7.87 -1.44
CA LEU A 69 -16.36 -8.00 -0.61
C LEU A 69 -16.26 -9.17 0.38
N ALA A 70 -15.55 -10.24 0.01
CA ALA A 70 -15.31 -11.37 0.89
C ALA A 70 -14.41 -10.96 2.08
N ALA A 71 -13.32 -10.24 1.81
CA ALA A 71 -12.45 -9.70 2.85
C ALA A 71 -13.19 -8.72 3.75
N HIS A 72 -14.02 -7.82 3.20
CA HIS A 72 -14.85 -6.92 4.00
C HIS A 72 -15.81 -7.69 4.93
N ARG A 73 -16.51 -8.72 4.42
CA ARG A 73 -17.40 -9.55 5.25
C ARG A 73 -16.65 -10.26 6.37
N LEU A 74 -15.44 -10.75 6.10
CA LEU A 74 -14.58 -11.34 7.11
C LEU A 74 -14.27 -10.32 8.21
N ILE A 75 -13.77 -9.14 7.86
CA ILE A 75 -13.43 -8.08 8.81
C ILE A 75 -14.64 -7.72 9.68
N MET A 76 -15.82 -7.53 9.07
CA MET A 76 -17.03 -7.19 9.81
C MET A 76 -17.51 -8.31 10.75
N ARG A 77 -17.24 -9.57 10.41
CA ARG A 77 -17.57 -10.72 11.25
C ARG A 77 -16.63 -10.85 12.44
N GLU A 78 -15.34 -10.57 12.23
CA GLU A 78 -14.33 -10.65 13.28
C GLU A 78 -14.32 -9.43 14.21
N ARG A 79 -15.00 -8.34 13.84
CA ARG A 79 -15.06 -7.10 14.62
C ARG A 79 -15.63 -7.32 16.01
N VAL A 80 -14.92 -6.87 17.03
CA VAL A 80 -15.36 -6.97 18.43
C VAL A 80 -16.03 -5.68 18.87
N GLY A 81 -17.34 -5.76 19.15
CA GLY A 81 -18.14 -4.59 19.56
C GLY A 81 -18.08 -3.47 18.51
N ASP A 82 -17.76 -2.27 18.98
CA ASP A 82 -17.69 -1.06 18.15
C ASP A 82 -16.25 -0.62 17.84
N GLU A 83 -15.28 -1.53 17.91
CA GLU A 83 -13.88 -1.19 17.61
C GLU A 83 -13.73 -0.59 16.19
N PRO A 84 -12.86 0.40 15.98
CA PRO A 84 -12.54 0.88 14.64
C PRO A 84 -12.03 -0.24 13.73
N ILE A 85 -12.38 -0.21 12.44
CA ILE A 85 -11.98 -1.24 11.45
C ILE A 85 -10.46 -1.48 11.43
N TRP A 86 -9.66 -0.42 11.62
CA TRP A 86 -8.21 -0.55 11.65
C TRP A 86 -7.73 -1.40 12.85
N GLN A 87 -8.37 -1.31 14.01
CA GLN A 87 -8.03 -2.13 15.19
C GLN A 87 -8.36 -3.61 14.95
N THR A 88 -9.51 -3.88 14.31
CA THR A 88 -9.86 -5.24 13.88
C THR A 88 -8.79 -5.82 12.96
N MET A 89 -8.32 -5.02 11.98
CA MET A 89 -7.28 -5.42 11.05
C MET A 89 -5.94 -5.70 11.75
N ASP A 90 -5.49 -4.81 12.64
CA ASP A 90 -4.25 -4.99 13.39
C ASP A 90 -4.28 -6.29 14.21
N ARG A 91 -5.36 -6.52 14.96
CA ARG A 91 -5.54 -7.74 15.76
C ARG A 91 -5.53 -9.01 14.90
N MET A 92 -6.26 -9.02 13.78
CA MET A 92 -6.30 -10.16 12.86
C MET A 92 -4.93 -10.44 12.25
N MET A 93 -4.17 -9.39 11.90
CA MET A 93 -2.83 -9.53 11.33
C MET A 93 -1.83 -10.06 12.36
N ASP A 94 -1.87 -9.55 13.59
CA ASP A 94 -1.04 -10.04 14.70
C ASP A 94 -1.31 -11.51 15.01
N GLU A 95 -2.58 -11.90 15.04
CA GLU A 95 -2.99 -13.30 15.24
C GLU A 95 -2.47 -14.20 14.11
N LEU A 96 -2.61 -13.78 12.85
CA LEU A 96 -2.09 -14.51 11.70
C LEU A 96 -0.57 -14.67 11.77
N LEU A 97 0.17 -13.62 12.14
CA LEU A 97 1.63 -13.66 12.27
C LEU A 97 2.04 -14.63 13.39
N ARG A 98 1.34 -14.62 14.52
CA ARG A 98 1.56 -15.58 15.62
C ARG A 98 1.33 -17.02 15.18
N LEU A 99 0.23 -17.29 14.47
CA LEU A 99 -0.08 -18.62 13.96
C LEU A 99 0.95 -19.10 12.94
N ARG A 100 1.42 -18.21 12.06
CA ARG A 100 2.50 -18.52 11.10
C ARG A 100 3.82 -18.85 11.79
N ALA A 101 4.18 -18.08 12.83
CA ALA A 101 5.39 -18.36 13.61
C ALA A 101 5.31 -19.71 14.32
N ALA A 102 4.14 -20.05 14.88
CA ALA A 102 3.91 -21.34 15.54
C ALA A 102 3.93 -22.53 14.55
N ALA A 103 3.43 -22.34 13.33
CA ALA A 103 3.41 -23.36 12.29
C ALA A 103 4.75 -23.50 11.53
N ALA A 104 5.68 -22.56 11.72
CA ALA A 104 6.97 -22.63 11.04
C ALA A 104 7.77 -23.84 11.57
N PRO A 105 8.31 -24.72 10.69
CA PRO A 105 9.17 -25.79 11.13
C PRO A 105 10.36 -25.19 11.87
N ARG A 106 10.61 -25.67 13.10
CA ARG A 106 11.83 -25.32 13.84
C ARG A 106 13.00 -25.61 12.91
N ARG A 107 13.66 -24.58 12.39
CA ARG A 107 14.95 -24.74 11.73
C ARG A 107 15.81 -25.48 12.74
N ARG A 108 16.20 -26.72 12.44
CA ARG A 108 17.28 -27.39 13.15
C ARG A 108 18.42 -26.38 13.14
N ALA A 109 18.85 -25.94 14.31
CA ALA A 109 20.11 -25.24 14.44
C ALA A 109 21.13 -26.15 13.75
N VAL A 110 21.61 -25.72 12.59
CA VAL A 110 22.78 -26.33 11.99
C VAL A 110 23.87 -26.09 13.02
N ALA A 111 24.41 -27.18 13.55
CA ALA A 111 25.52 -27.15 14.48
C ALA A 111 26.60 -26.23 13.91
N ASP A 112 27.14 -25.39 14.78
CA ASP A 112 28.12 -24.33 14.54
C ASP A 112 29.51 -24.93 14.21
N ASP A 113 29.57 -25.92 13.33
CA ASP A 113 30.80 -26.51 12.79
C ASP A 113 31.12 -25.87 11.44
N ALA A 114 31.49 -24.59 11.47
CA ALA A 114 32.25 -23.94 10.40
C ALA A 114 32.88 -22.63 10.93
N GLN A 115 33.63 -22.72 12.04
CA GLN A 115 34.59 -21.70 12.39
C GLN A 115 35.95 -22.11 11.83
N ASP A 116 36.10 -22.00 10.52
CA ASP A 116 37.41 -21.96 9.86
C ASP A 116 37.41 -20.88 8.77
N ASP A 117 38.54 -20.17 8.73
CA ASP A 117 38.99 -19.21 7.72
C ASP A 117 38.40 -17.79 7.70
N LEU A 118 38.92 -16.96 8.62
CA LEU A 118 39.18 -15.54 8.34
C LEU A 118 40.69 -15.36 8.13
N PRO A 119 41.16 -14.90 6.95
CA PRO A 119 42.59 -14.70 6.70
C PRO A 119 43.08 -13.45 7.45
N LEU A 120 44.10 -13.64 8.29
CA LEU A 120 44.85 -12.57 8.94
C LEU A 120 45.61 -11.74 7.89
N LEU A 121 45.08 -10.56 7.55
CA LEU A 121 45.80 -9.50 6.84
C LEU A 121 46.86 -8.88 7.76
N GLY A 122 48.12 -8.85 7.31
CA GLY A 122 49.09 -7.87 7.80
C GLY A 122 50.48 -8.38 8.18
N LYS A 123 51.20 -9.08 7.27
CA LYS A 123 52.67 -9.03 7.30
C LYS A 123 53.11 -7.72 6.64
N SER A 124 53.49 -6.71 7.43
CA SER A 124 54.37 -5.64 6.97
C SER A 124 55.75 -5.86 7.57
N SER A 125 56.55 -6.66 6.87
CA SER A 125 58.00 -6.63 6.98
C SER A 125 58.52 -5.37 6.29
N GLY A 126 59.02 -4.42 7.08
CA GLY A 126 59.79 -3.25 6.66
C GLY A 126 61.06 -3.19 7.52
N ASN A 127 62.20 -3.07 6.85
CA ASN A 127 63.54 -3.44 7.28
C ASN A 127 64.34 -2.29 7.93
N ALA A 128 65.29 -2.65 8.80
CA ALA A 128 66.59 -2.03 9.12
C ALA A 128 66.70 -0.58 9.66
N GLY A 129 67.42 -0.45 10.79
CA GLY A 129 68.19 0.76 11.13
C GLY A 129 68.71 0.82 12.58
N ALA A 130 70.04 0.75 12.72
CA ALA A 130 70.91 0.91 13.90
C ALA A 130 71.08 -0.30 14.84
#